data_AF-A0A426XNJ2-F1
#
_entry.id   AF-A0A426XNJ2-F1
#
_cell.length_a   1.000
_cell.length_b   1.000
_cell.length_c   1.000
_cell.angle_alpha   90.00
_cell.angle_beta   90.00
_cell.angle_gamma   90.00
#
_symmetry.space_group_name_H-M   'P 1'
#
loop_
_entity.id
_entity.type
_entity.pdbx_description
1 polymer ?
#
loop_
_entity_poly.entity_id
_entity_poly.type
_entity_poly.pdbx_seq_one_letter_code
_entity_poly.pdbx_strand_id
1 'polypeptide(L)'
;TISSFNQVISALRESGLESSNLVLGIDFTKSNEWTGRYSFGRRSLHAIGGTPNPYEQAISIIGRTLSPFDEDNLIPCYGFGDASTRDQSVFSFYPDNRPCHGFEEALARYREIVPHLKLSGPTSFAPVIQTSIDIVKKSNWQYHVLVIIADGQVARNSDIPQGRLSPQEGATIKAIVDASYFPLSIIMVGVGDGPWDTMEHFDDCIPERRFDNFQVSSVVEHYTGVIL
;
A
#
# COMPACT_ATOMS: atom_id res chain seq x y z
N THR A 1 -1.03 -17.64 10.60
CA THR A 1 -1.52 -16.25 10.64
C THR A 1 -0.44 -15.40 11.26
N ILE A 2 0.17 -14.51 10.47
CA ILE A 2 1.15 -13.55 10.94
C ILE A 2 0.34 -12.36 11.48
N SER A 3 0.36 -12.12 12.78
CA SER A 3 -0.53 -11.15 13.44
C SER A 3 0.18 -9.84 13.81
N SER A 4 1.37 -9.58 13.29
CA SER A 4 2.03 -8.29 13.49
C SER A 4 3.05 -8.00 12.42
N PHE A 5 3.24 -6.71 12.15
CA PHE A 5 4.25 -6.23 11.21
C PHE A 5 5.65 -6.77 11.53
N ASN A 6 6.04 -6.83 12.81
CA ASN A 6 7.33 -7.41 13.23
C ASN A 6 7.47 -8.90 12.87
N GLN A 7 6.38 -9.68 12.91
CA GLN A 7 6.42 -11.09 12.51
C GLN A 7 6.54 -11.24 10.99
N VAL A 8 5.97 -10.34 10.19
CA VAL A 8 6.20 -10.30 8.72
C VAL A 8 7.69 -10.07 8.46
N ILE A 9 8.29 -9.10 9.16
CA ILE A 9 9.73 -8.80 9.04
C ILE A 9 10.61 -9.98 9.44
N SER A 10 10.31 -10.65 10.56
CA SER A 10 11.05 -11.85 10.96
C SER A 10 10.87 -12.98 9.95
N ALA A 11 9.67 -13.19 9.42
CA ALA A 11 9.43 -14.19 8.39
C ALA A 11 10.20 -13.89 7.10
N LEU A 12 10.31 -12.61 6.70
CA LEU A 12 11.14 -12.17 5.57
C LEU A 12 12.64 -12.43 5.85
N ARG A 13 13.13 -12.18 7.07
CA ARG A 13 14.53 -12.54 7.42
C ARG A 13 14.77 -14.04 7.38
N GLU A 14 13.87 -14.81 7.96
CA GLU A 14 13.98 -16.26 8.08
C GLU A 14 13.82 -16.97 6.74
N SER A 15 13.10 -16.37 5.78
CA SER A 15 12.99 -16.89 4.40
C SER A 15 14.22 -16.61 3.54
N GLY A 16 15.23 -15.92 4.06
CA GLY A 16 16.46 -15.62 3.33
C GLY A 16 16.33 -14.44 2.39
N LEU A 17 15.51 -13.44 2.73
CA LEU A 17 15.52 -12.14 2.06
C LEU A 17 16.86 -11.43 2.36
N GLU A 18 17.89 -11.80 1.62
CA GLU A 18 19.24 -11.22 1.77
C GLU A 18 19.33 -9.85 1.10
N SER A 19 18.53 -9.63 0.04
CA SER A 19 18.54 -8.40 -0.74
C SER A 19 17.22 -8.24 -1.50
N SER A 20 16.65 -7.04 -1.49
CA SER A 20 15.39 -6.70 -2.16
C SER A 20 15.37 -5.25 -2.60
N ASN A 21 14.48 -4.90 -3.53
CA ASN A 21 14.20 -3.51 -3.88
C ASN A 21 12.78 -3.17 -3.44
N LEU A 22 12.58 -1.97 -2.88
CA LEU A 22 11.29 -1.55 -2.37
C LEU A 22 10.56 -0.63 -3.34
N VAL A 23 9.24 -0.82 -3.47
CA VAL A 23 8.34 0.11 -4.16
C VAL A 23 7.26 0.56 -3.19
N LEU A 24 6.95 1.85 -3.14
CA LEU A 24 5.92 2.41 -2.25
C LEU A 24 4.72 2.93 -3.04
N GLY A 25 3.54 2.40 -2.75
CA GLY A 25 2.25 2.88 -3.26
C GLY A 25 1.42 3.52 -2.16
N ILE A 26 0.92 4.73 -2.39
CA ILE A 26 0.08 5.46 -1.44
C ILE A 26 -1.30 5.75 -2.04
N ASP A 27 -2.33 5.31 -1.32
CA ASP A 27 -3.73 5.60 -1.62
C ASP A 27 -4.05 7.08 -1.31
N PHE A 28 -4.56 7.81 -2.31
CA PHE A 28 -5.06 9.18 -2.21
C PHE A 28 -6.53 9.29 -2.61
N THR A 29 -7.32 8.25 -2.33
CA THR A 29 -8.76 8.24 -2.55
C THR A 29 -9.49 9.02 -1.47
N LYS A 30 -10.72 9.43 -1.80
CA LYS A 30 -11.54 10.31 -0.97
C LYS A 30 -11.99 9.64 0.33
N SER A 31 -12.01 8.31 0.42
CA SER A 31 -12.42 7.60 1.65
C SER A 31 -11.59 7.97 2.86
N ASN A 32 -10.34 8.33 2.65
CA ASN A 32 -9.44 8.89 3.65
C ASN A 32 -9.97 10.15 4.36
N GLU A 33 -10.99 10.84 3.84
CA GLU A 33 -11.65 11.96 4.53
C GLU A 33 -12.51 11.49 5.72
N TRP A 34 -13.04 10.26 5.68
CA TRP A 34 -13.98 9.75 6.69
C TRP A 34 -13.54 8.47 7.41
N THR A 35 -12.56 7.73 6.89
CA THR A 35 -12.02 6.50 7.51
C THR A 35 -11.06 6.78 8.68
N GLY A 36 -10.91 8.04 9.10
CA GLY A 36 -10.28 8.43 10.36
C GLY A 36 -11.27 8.81 11.46
N ARG A 37 -12.55 8.42 11.34
CA ARG A 37 -13.64 8.79 12.26
C ARG A 37 -13.36 8.33 13.68
N TYR A 38 -12.87 7.11 13.86
CA TYR A 38 -12.60 6.53 15.16
C TYR A 38 -11.10 6.53 15.48
N SER A 39 -10.27 6.12 14.54
CA SER A 39 -8.81 5.96 14.68
C SER A 39 -8.03 7.28 14.70
N PHE A 40 -8.57 8.34 14.09
CA PHE A 40 -7.84 9.60 13.92
C PHE A 40 -8.63 10.85 14.31
N GLY A 41 -9.58 10.68 15.24
CA GLY A 41 -10.31 11.80 15.85
C GLY A 41 -11.16 12.58 14.86
N ARG A 42 -11.80 11.90 13.90
CA ARG A 42 -12.64 12.51 12.85
C ARG A 42 -11.90 13.45 11.91
N ARG A 43 -10.57 13.29 11.81
CA ARG A 43 -9.76 13.97 10.80
C ARG A 43 -9.53 13.05 9.62
N SER A 44 -9.22 13.65 8.47
CA SER A 44 -8.72 12.90 7.33
C SER A 44 -7.44 12.16 7.70
N LEU A 45 -7.29 10.92 7.22
CA LEU A 45 -6.06 10.14 7.38
C LEU A 45 -4.85 10.80 6.71
N HIS A 46 -5.05 11.75 5.78
CA HIS A 46 -4.00 12.57 5.17
C HIS A 46 -3.79 13.94 5.83
N ALA A 47 -4.48 14.25 6.95
CA ALA A 47 -4.39 15.59 7.53
C ALA A 47 -2.97 15.90 8.01
N ILE A 48 -2.29 16.83 7.33
CA ILE A 48 -0.96 17.31 7.69
C ILE A 48 -1.05 18.25 8.90
N GLY A 49 -0.25 17.98 9.92
CA GLY A 49 -0.20 18.81 11.12
C GLY A 49 1.06 18.59 11.96
N GLY A 50 1.00 19.00 13.23
CA GLY A 50 2.09 18.82 14.19
C GLY A 50 2.23 17.38 14.71
N THR A 51 1.16 16.58 14.61
CA THR A 51 1.18 15.15 14.92
C THR A 51 1.17 14.34 13.62
N PRO A 52 2.04 13.33 13.45
CA PRO A 52 2.03 12.47 12.27
C PRO A 52 0.68 11.78 12.07
N ASN A 53 0.14 11.88 10.85
CA ASN A 53 -1.06 11.14 10.45
C ASN A 53 -0.74 9.63 10.25
N PRO A 54 -1.76 8.76 10.10
CA PRO A 54 -1.53 7.32 9.98
C PRO A 54 -0.63 6.90 8.81
N TYR A 55 -0.68 7.60 7.67
CA TYR A 55 0.25 7.34 6.56
C TYR A 55 1.68 7.73 6.92
N GLU A 56 1.89 8.90 7.53
CA GLU A 56 3.23 9.34 7.97
C GLU A 56 3.86 8.35 8.96
N GLN A 57 3.03 7.82 9.88
CA GLN A 57 3.45 6.80 10.82
C GLN A 57 3.80 5.49 10.12
N ALA A 58 2.96 5.04 9.18
CA ALA A 58 3.22 3.84 8.40
C ALA A 58 4.53 3.96 7.62
N ILE A 59 4.71 5.04 6.83
CA ILE A 59 5.96 5.31 6.08
C ILE A 59 7.17 5.28 7.03
N SER A 60 7.07 5.90 8.21
CA SER A 60 8.15 5.92 9.19
C SER A 60 8.47 4.55 9.77
N ILE A 61 7.46 3.74 10.10
CA ILE A 61 7.63 2.39 10.64
C ILE A 61 8.25 1.49 9.57
N ILE A 62 7.67 1.48 8.37
CA ILE A 62 8.17 0.74 7.21
C ILE A 62 9.62 1.13 6.93
N GLY A 63 9.96 2.41 6.96
CA GLY A 63 11.33 2.87 6.77
C GLY A 63 12.30 2.32 7.81
N ARG A 64 11.93 2.27 9.09
CA ARG A 64 12.81 1.71 10.12
C ARG A 64 13.00 0.20 9.99
N THR A 65 12.00 -0.50 9.43
CA THR A 65 12.01 -1.96 9.38
C THR A 65 12.53 -2.53 8.07
N LEU A 66 12.18 -1.93 6.93
CA LEU A 66 12.48 -2.46 5.60
C LEU A 66 13.72 -1.85 4.96
N SER A 67 14.14 -0.64 5.34
CA SER A 67 15.37 -0.03 4.77
C SER A 67 16.62 -0.91 4.90
N PRO A 68 16.83 -1.73 5.96
CA PRO A 68 17.98 -2.64 6.02
C PRO A 68 18.01 -3.73 4.94
N PHE A 69 16.92 -3.96 4.23
CA PHE A 69 16.81 -4.97 3.16
C PHE A 69 16.79 -4.37 1.76
N ASP A 70 16.76 -3.04 1.66
CA ASP A 70 16.76 -2.33 0.40
C ASP A 70 18.19 -2.23 -0.13
N GLU A 71 18.43 -2.69 -1.35
CA GLU A 71 19.77 -2.82 -1.92
C GLU A 71 20.45 -1.48 -2.20
N ASP A 72 19.69 -0.48 -2.66
CA ASP A 72 20.23 0.77 -3.20
C ASP A 72 19.73 2.04 -2.49
N ASN A 73 18.80 1.89 -1.54
CA ASN A 73 18.12 2.99 -0.86
C ASN A 73 17.35 3.90 -1.83
N LEU A 74 16.97 3.39 -3.02
CA LEU A 74 16.19 4.09 -4.03
C LEU A 74 14.79 3.50 -4.07
N ILE A 75 13.83 4.28 -3.60
CA ILE A 75 12.44 3.83 -3.44
C ILE A 75 11.56 4.54 -4.48
N PRO A 76 11.15 3.86 -5.57
CA PRO A 76 10.07 4.34 -6.43
C PRO A 76 8.80 4.54 -5.61
N CYS A 77 8.34 5.79 -5.53
CA CYS A 77 7.15 6.18 -4.77
C CYS A 77 6.05 6.67 -5.73
N TYR A 78 4.85 6.11 -5.57
CA TYR A 78 3.69 6.39 -6.41
C TYR A 78 2.45 6.70 -5.57
N GLY A 79 1.64 7.62 -6.07
CA GLY A 79 0.28 7.86 -5.58
C GLY A 79 -0.77 7.39 -6.57
N PHE A 80 -1.94 6.98 -6.07
CA PHE A 80 -3.09 6.59 -6.89
C PHE A 80 -4.41 7.02 -6.25
N GLY A 81 -5.50 7.02 -7.01
CA GLY A 81 -6.84 7.36 -6.53
C GLY A 81 -7.16 8.85 -6.38
N ASP A 82 -6.24 9.75 -6.70
CA ASP A 82 -6.53 11.18 -6.75
C ASP A 82 -7.37 11.53 -7.99
N ALA A 83 -7.80 12.80 -8.11
CA ALA A 83 -8.61 13.25 -9.24
C ALA A 83 -7.90 13.11 -10.60
N SER A 84 -6.56 13.13 -10.61
CA SER A 84 -5.75 12.98 -11.83
C SER A 84 -5.66 11.52 -12.29
N THR A 85 -5.53 10.57 -11.36
CA THR A 85 -5.32 9.16 -11.71
C THR A 85 -6.57 8.31 -11.69
N ARG A 86 -7.51 8.61 -10.78
CA ARG A 86 -8.67 7.75 -10.45
C ARG A 86 -8.23 6.29 -10.24
N ASP A 87 -8.98 5.33 -10.78
CA ASP A 87 -8.69 3.89 -10.77
C ASP A 87 -7.89 3.41 -11.99
N GLN A 88 -7.34 4.33 -12.80
CA GLN A 88 -6.76 3.99 -14.12
C GLN A 88 -5.24 4.04 -14.17
N SER A 89 -4.59 4.82 -13.30
CA SER A 89 -3.15 5.07 -13.37
C SER A 89 -2.55 5.38 -12.01
N VAL A 90 -1.25 5.62 -11.99
CA VAL A 90 -0.52 6.16 -10.84
C VAL A 90 0.22 7.43 -11.24
N PHE A 91 0.54 8.29 -10.29
CA PHE A 91 1.49 9.39 -10.48
C PHE A 91 2.76 9.12 -9.67
N SER A 92 3.93 9.44 -10.21
CA SER A 92 5.18 9.39 -9.43
C SER A 92 5.29 10.59 -8.50
N PHE A 93 5.89 10.39 -7.33
CA PHE A 93 6.16 11.48 -6.38
C PHE A 93 7.02 12.61 -6.97
N TYR A 94 7.87 12.27 -7.95
CA TYR A 94 8.70 13.24 -8.67
C TYR A 94 8.36 13.27 -10.17
N PRO A 95 8.30 14.46 -10.81
CA PRO A 95 7.88 14.59 -12.21
C PRO A 95 8.78 13.87 -13.23
N ASP A 96 10.05 13.69 -12.91
CA ASP A 96 11.05 12.98 -13.73
C ASP A 96 11.04 11.46 -13.49
N ASN A 97 10.11 10.95 -12.67
CA ASN A 97 10.02 9.57 -12.22
C ASN A 97 11.25 9.09 -11.44
N ARG A 98 12.05 9.99 -10.86
CA ARG A 98 13.15 9.57 -10.00
C ARG A 98 12.62 8.90 -8.72
N PRO A 99 13.30 7.87 -8.22
CA PRO A 99 13.01 7.30 -6.91
C PRO A 99 13.35 8.29 -5.79
N CYS A 100 12.75 8.09 -4.62
CA CYS A 100 13.16 8.76 -3.39
C CYS A 100 14.43 8.11 -2.83
N HIS A 101 15.33 8.90 -2.27
CA HIS A 101 16.48 8.46 -1.50
C HIS A 101 16.04 8.09 -0.09
N GLY A 102 15.64 6.84 0.08
CA GLY A 102 15.13 6.29 1.34
C GLY A 102 13.77 6.83 1.77
N PHE A 103 13.26 6.24 2.86
CA PHE A 103 11.94 6.59 3.41
C PHE A 103 11.87 7.98 4.04
N GLU A 104 13.02 8.56 4.42
CA GLU A 104 13.07 9.94 4.91
C GLU A 104 12.66 10.93 3.80
N GLU A 105 13.20 10.76 2.59
CA GLU A 105 12.78 11.58 1.44
C GLU A 105 11.34 11.25 1.03
N ALA A 106 10.95 9.97 1.04
CA ALA A 106 9.57 9.59 0.74
C ALA A 106 8.56 10.25 1.68
N LEU A 107 8.85 10.31 2.98
CA LEU A 107 8.01 10.96 3.99
C LEU A 107 7.97 12.48 3.80
N ALA A 108 9.13 13.11 3.57
CA ALA A 108 9.20 14.54 3.30
C ALA A 108 8.37 14.91 2.06
N ARG A 109 8.54 14.14 0.98
CA ARG A 109 7.85 14.35 -0.28
C ARG A 109 6.34 14.10 -0.17
N TYR A 110 5.93 13.08 0.57
CA TYR A 110 4.52 12.85 0.91
C TYR A 110 3.88 14.09 1.54
N ARG A 111 4.54 14.70 2.54
CA ARG A 111 4.03 15.91 3.23
C ARG A 111 3.93 17.11 2.29
N GLU A 112 4.82 17.21 1.30
CA GLU A 112 4.79 18.28 0.29
C GLU A 112 3.63 18.12 -0.70
N ILE A 113 3.37 16.91 -1.19
CA ILE A 113 2.37 16.70 -2.25
C ILE A 113 0.93 16.70 -1.72
N VAL A 114 0.70 16.16 -0.52
CA VAL A 114 -0.64 15.94 0.03
C VAL A 114 -1.53 17.19 0.00
N PRO A 115 -1.07 18.39 0.42
CA PRO A 115 -1.90 19.60 0.39
C PRO A 115 -2.34 20.05 -1.01
N HIS A 116 -1.69 19.56 -2.06
CA HIS A 116 -1.96 19.93 -3.45
C HIS A 116 -2.80 18.89 -4.20
N LEU A 117 -3.06 17.73 -3.59
CA LEU A 117 -3.85 16.66 -4.20
C LEU A 117 -5.35 16.89 -3.97
N LYS A 118 -6.14 16.49 -4.96
CA LYS A 118 -7.59 16.40 -4.83
C LYS A 118 -7.98 14.94 -4.70
N LEU A 119 -8.29 14.49 -3.49
CA LEU A 119 -8.69 13.11 -3.23
C LEU A 119 -9.95 12.74 -4.04
N SER A 120 -9.95 11.55 -4.65
CA SER A 120 -11.03 11.12 -5.53
C SER A 120 -11.32 9.62 -5.42
N GLY A 121 -11.15 8.86 -6.50
CA GLY A 121 -11.60 7.48 -6.66
C GLY A 121 -12.14 7.24 -8.07
N PRO A 122 -12.64 6.03 -8.38
CA PRO A 122 -12.75 4.87 -7.48
C PRO A 122 -11.40 4.30 -7.01
N THR A 123 -11.40 3.45 -5.99
CA THR A 123 -10.20 2.80 -5.45
C THR A 123 -9.95 1.47 -6.15
N SER A 124 -8.78 1.30 -6.77
CA SER A 124 -8.26 0.02 -7.28
C SER A 124 -6.75 -0.02 -7.10
N PHE A 125 -6.20 -1.17 -6.69
CA PHE A 125 -4.75 -1.36 -6.59
C PHE A 125 -4.12 -1.87 -7.90
N ALA A 126 -4.94 -2.19 -8.91
CA ALA A 126 -4.46 -2.70 -10.17
C ALA A 126 -3.39 -1.79 -10.83
N PRO A 127 -3.54 -0.45 -10.87
CA PRO A 127 -2.55 0.42 -11.50
C PRO A 127 -1.17 0.37 -10.82
N VAL A 128 -1.12 0.36 -9.48
CA VAL A 128 0.15 0.35 -8.75
C VAL A 128 0.82 -1.02 -8.78
N ILE A 129 0.03 -2.10 -8.75
CA ILE A 129 0.56 -3.47 -8.92
C ILE A 129 1.14 -3.65 -10.33
N GLN A 130 0.43 -3.20 -11.38
CA GLN A 130 0.91 -3.27 -12.75
C GLN A 130 2.17 -2.42 -12.97
N THR A 131 2.22 -1.22 -12.39
CA THR A 131 3.43 -0.38 -12.41
C THR A 131 4.61 -1.11 -11.78
N SER A 132 4.39 -1.82 -10.66
CA SER A 132 5.43 -2.58 -9.97
C SER A 132 5.92 -3.79 -10.77
N ILE A 133 5.02 -4.49 -11.47
CA ILE A 133 5.39 -5.54 -12.44
C ILE A 133 6.33 -4.95 -13.52
N ASP A 134 6.03 -3.76 -14.02
CA ASP A 134 6.87 -3.13 -15.06
C ASP A 134 8.22 -2.67 -14.53
N ILE A 135 8.32 -2.29 -13.25
CA ILE A 135 9.61 -2.04 -12.58
C ILE A 135 10.42 -3.33 -12.54
N VAL A 136 9.82 -4.45 -12.10
CA VAL A 136 10.48 -5.77 -12.07
C VAL A 136 11.00 -6.20 -13.44
N LYS A 137 10.24 -5.96 -14.51
CA LYS A 137 10.70 -6.24 -15.88
C LYS A 137 11.91 -5.38 -16.28
N LYS A 138 11.92 -4.10 -15.90
CA LYS A 138 12.99 -3.13 -16.22
C LYS A 138 14.25 -3.35 -15.38
N SER A 139 14.12 -3.93 -14.20
CA SER A 139 15.23 -4.26 -13.29
C SER A 139 15.88 -5.62 -13.59
N ASN A 140 15.69 -6.16 -14.79
CA ASN A 140 16.16 -7.51 -15.17
C ASN A 140 15.65 -8.60 -14.21
N TRP A 141 14.39 -8.52 -13.80
CA TRP A 141 13.73 -9.51 -12.94
C TRP A 141 14.35 -9.62 -11.53
N GLN A 142 14.93 -8.53 -11.02
CA GLN A 142 15.30 -8.46 -9.62
C GLN A 142 14.07 -8.55 -8.72
N TYR A 143 14.25 -9.11 -7.53
CA TYR A 143 13.17 -9.27 -6.57
C TYR A 143 12.75 -7.92 -5.97
N HIS A 144 11.44 -7.67 -5.93
CA HIS A 144 10.86 -6.43 -5.40
C HIS A 144 9.78 -6.73 -4.35
N VAL A 145 9.67 -5.83 -3.37
CA VAL A 145 8.53 -5.77 -2.45
C VAL A 145 7.77 -4.48 -2.69
N LEU A 146 6.52 -4.60 -3.18
CA LEU A 146 5.59 -3.50 -3.25
C LEU A 146 4.88 -3.35 -1.90
N VAL A 147 5.03 -2.19 -1.27
CA VAL A 147 4.29 -1.82 -0.05
C VAL A 147 3.19 -0.83 -0.43
N ILE A 148 1.93 -1.23 -0.26
CA ILE A 148 0.75 -0.38 -0.49
C ILE A 148 0.23 0.09 0.86
N ILE A 149 0.20 1.39 1.11
CA ILE A 149 -0.47 1.97 2.29
C ILE A 149 -1.84 2.48 1.85
N ALA A 150 -2.91 1.95 2.44
CA ALA A 150 -4.28 2.26 2.05
C ALA A 150 -5.28 2.12 3.22
N ASP A 151 -6.47 2.71 3.06
CA ASP A 151 -7.54 2.67 4.07
C ASP A 151 -8.51 1.47 3.93
N GLY A 152 -8.19 0.57 3.00
CA GLY A 152 -8.92 -0.69 2.77
C GLY A 152 -10.21 -0.55 1.98
N GLN A 153 -10.61 0.66 1.57
CA GLN A 153 -11.88 0.88 0.88
C GLN A 153 -11.76 0.68 -0.63
N VAL A 154 -11.57 -0.57 -1.09
CA VAL A 154 -11.70 -0.87 -2.53
C VAL A 154 -13.14 -0.59 -2.98
N ALA A 155 -13.28 0.10 -4.11
CA ALA A 155 -14.58 0.62 -4.49
C ALA A 155 -15.60 -0.50 -4.77
N ARG A 156 -16.68 -0.51 -4.00
CA ARG A 156 -17.85 -1.37 -4.19
C ARG A 156 -19.08 -0.50 -4.41
N ASN A 157 -19.77 -0.70 -5.53
CA ASN A 157 -21.05 -0.04 -5.74
C ASN A 157 -22.11 -0.71 -4.84
N SER A 158 -22.96 0.10 -4.17
CA SER A 158 -24.04 -0.38 -3.30
C SER A 158 -25.04 -1.29 -4.01
N ASP A 159 -25.11 -1.20 -5.34
CA ASP A 159 -26.00 -2.01 -6.17
C ASP A 159 -25.44 -3.40 -6.50
N ILE A 160 -24.18 -3.69 -6.16
CA ILE A 160 -23.57 -4.99 -6.43
C ILE A 160 -24.03 -5.98 -5.35
N PRO A 161 -24.74 -7.06 -5.72
CA PRO A 161 -25.20 -8.05 -4.75
C PRO A 161 -24.03 -8.63 -3.95
N GLN A 162 -24.32 -8.98 -2.70
CA GLN A 162 -23.37 -9.67 -1.84
C GLN A 162 -22.87 -10.95 -2.54
N GLY A 163 -21.55 -11.12 -2.63
CA GLY A 163 -20.90 -12.24 -3.33
C GLY A 163 -20.50 -11.99 -4.79
N ARG A 164 -20.82 -10.82 -5.39
CA ARG A 164 -20.23 -10.39 -6.67
C ARG A 164 -19.15 -9.34 -6.48
N LEU A 165 -18.11 -9.44 -7.31
CA LEU A 165 -17.00 -8.49 -7.36
C LEU A 165 -17.38 -7.25 -8.16
N SER A 166 -16.93 -6.08 -7.70
CA SER A 166 -16.91 -4.84 -8.49
C SER A 166 -15.86 -4.91 -9.60
N PRO A 167 -15.95 -4.02 -10.61
CA PRO A 167 -14.89 -3.90 -11.61
C PRO A 167 -13.51 -3.63 -10.98
N GLN A 168 -13.46 -2.83 -9.91
CA GLN A 168 -12.21 -2.50 -9.21
C GLN A 168 -11.66 -3.66 -8.37
N GLU A 169 -12.54 -4.42 -7.70
CA GLU A 169 -12.16 -5.65 -7.00
C GLU A 169 -11.63 -6.69 -8.00
N GLY A 170 -12.35 -6.93 -9.10
CA GLY A 170 -11.94 -7.85 -10.15
C GLY A 170 -10.60 -7.45 -10.81
N ALA A 171 -10.40 -6.16 -11.10
CA ALA A 171 -9.14 -5.66 -11.64
C ALA A 171 -7.98 -5.84 -10.65
N THR A 172 -8.23 -5.59 -9.36
CA THR A 172 -7.23 -5.76 -8.30
C THR A 172 -6.83 -7.23 -8.15
N ILE A 173 -7.81 -8.14 -8.07
CA ILE A 173 -7.56 -9.59 -8.00
C ILE A 173 -6.77 -10.05 -9.21
N LYS A 174 -7.17 -9.62 -10.41
CA LYS A 174 -6.43 -9.98 -11.64
C LYS A 174 -4.98 -9.49 -11.58
N ALA A 175 -4.75 -8.26 -11.13
CA ALA A 175 -3.39 -7.72 -11.02
C ALA A 175 -2.55 -8.49 -9.99
N ILE A 176 -3.13 -8.94 -8.87
CA ILE A 176 -2.45 -9.79 -7.88
C ILE A 176 -2.08 -11.16 -8.50
N VAL A 177 -3.00 -11.78 -9.23
CA VAL A 177 -2.75 -13.03 -9.96
C VAL A 177 -1.62 -12.84 -10.98
N ASP A 178 -1.70 -11.79 -11.81
CA ASP A 178 -0.67 -11.46 -12.79
C ASP A 178 0.70 -11.23 -12.11
N ALA A 179 0.73 -10.53 -10.97
CA ALA A 179 1.94 -10.29 -10.19
C ALA A 179 2.60 -11.57 -9.67
N SER A 180 1.82 -12.64 -9.43
CA SER A 180 2.36 -13.93 -8.96
C SER A 180 3.23 -14.66 -9.99
N TYR A 181 3.31 -14.16 -11.23
CA TYR A 181 4.23 -14.65 -12.26
C TYR A 181 5.57 -13.90 -12.28
N PHE A 182 5.76 -12.93 -11.39
CA PHE A 182 6.96 -12.11 -11.27
C PHE A 182 7.59 -12.29 -9.89
N PRO A 183 8.90 -12.01 -9.73
CA PRO A 183 9.56 -11.95 -8.41
C PRO A 183 9.13 -10.67 -7.66
N LEU A 184 7.84 -10.61 -7.33
CA LEU A 184 7.17 -9.48 -6.70
C LEU A 184 6.32 -9.98 -5.53
N SER A 185 6.65 -9.53 -4.33
CA SER A 185 5.78 -9.66 -3.16
C SER A 185 5.05 -8.36 -2.91
N ILE A 186 3.81 -8.44 -2.44
CA ILE A 186 2.94 -7.29 -2.18
C ILE A 186 2.55 -7.32 -0.70
N ILE A 187 2.78 -6.21 0.00
CA ILE A 187 2.38 -6.00 1.38
C ILE A 187 1.40 -4.84 1.41
N MET A 188 0.16 -5.09 1.81
CA MET A 188 -0.84 -4.05 2.05
C MET A 188 -0.83 -3.67 3.53
N VAL A 189 -0.53 -2.40 3.81
CA VAL A 189 -0.51 -1.81 5.14
C VAL A 189 -1.79 -0.99 5.34
N GLY A 190 -2.69 -1.54 6.13
CA GLY A 190 -3.99 -0.93 6.44
C GLY A 190 -3.87 0.19 7.46
N VAL A 191 -4.36 1.39 7.10
CA VAL A 191 -4.48 2.56 7.98
C VAL A 191 -5.94 3.01 8.13
N GLY A 192 -6.32 3.47 9.32
CA GLY A 192 -7.68 3.98 9.56
C GLY A 192 -8.65 2.92 10.09
N ASP A 193 -9.94 3.18 9.92
CA ASP A 193 -11.03 2.46 10.59
C ASP A 193 -11.40 1.12 9.91
N GLY A 194 -10.92 0.86 8.69
CA GLY A 194 -11.42 -0.23 7.85
C GLY A 194 -12.87 0.03 7.37
N PRO A 195 -13.68 -1.03 7.11
CA PRO A 195 -13.43 -2.44 7.41
C PRO A 195 -12.36 -3.09 6.52
N TRP A 196 -11.78 -4.20 7.00
CA TRP A 196 -10.66 -4.92 6.39
C TRP A 196 -11.05 -6.27 5.75
N ASP A 197 -12.33 -6.64 5.81
CA ASP A 197 -12.88 -7.91 5.34
C ASP A 197 -12.57 -8.20 3.86
N THR A 198 -12.64 -7.17 3.02
CA THR A 198 -12.31 -7.31 1.58
C THR A 198 -10.82 -7.59 1.39
N MET A 199 -9.96 -7.04 2.24
CA MET A 199 -8.51 -7.24 2.18
C MET A 199 -8.12 -8.62 2.69
N GLU A 200 -8.72 -9.07 3.79
CA GLU A 200 -8.57 -10.44 4.31
C GLU A 200 -9.01 -11.47 3.27
N HIS A 201 -10.07 -11.19 2.51
CA HIS A 201 -10.48 -12.06 1.41
C HIS A 201 -9.44 -12.13 0.28
N PHE A 202 -8.76 -11.03 -0.04
CA PHE A 202 -7.69 -11.04 -1.04
C PHE A 202 -6.45 -11.79 -0.55
N ASP A 203 -6.17 -11.77 0.75
CA ASP A 203 -5.08 -12.52 1.38
C ASP A 203 -5.33 -14.04 1.30
N ASP A 204 -6.50 -14.51 1.74
CA ASP A 204 -6.75 -15.95 1.93
C ASP A 204 -7.43 -16.66 0.74
N CYS A 205 -8.12 -15.93 -0.15
CA CYS A 205 -9.11 -16.54 -1.05
C CYS A 205 -8.88 -16.31 -2.55
N ILE A 206 -7.63 -16.08 -3.00
CA ILE A 206 -7.31 -16.04 -4.44
C ILE A 206 -6.62 -17.35 -4.87
N PRO A 207 -7.37 -18.34 -5.41
CA PRO A 207 -6.85 -19.68 -5.71
C PRO A 207 -5.98 -19.75 -6.98
N GLU A 208 -6.07 -18.75 -7.86
CA GLU A 208 -5.39 -18.75 -9.16
C GLU A 208 -3.91 -18.27 -9.09
N ARG A 209 -3.45 -17.83 -7.90
CA ARG A 209 -2.06 -17.37 -7.70
C ARG A 209 -1.06 -18.53 -7.83
N ARG A 210 0.10 -18.26 -8.41
CA ARG A 210 1.21 -19.24 -8.54
C ARG A 210 1.91 -19.54 -7.20
N PHE A 211 1.98 -18.54 -6.33
CA PHE A 211 2.44 -18.62 -4.95
C PHE A 211 1.74 -17.52 -4.16
N ASP A 212 1.76 -17.61 -2.83
CA ASP A 212 1.18 -16.57 -1.99
C ASP A 212 2.07 -15.31 -1.99
N ASN A 213 1.63 -14.30 -2.73
CA ASN A 213 2.41 -13.08 -3.00
C ASN A 213 1.76 -11.81 -2.44
N PHE A 214 0.69 -11.91 -1.65
CA PHE A 214 -0.05 -10.77 -1.11
C PHE A 214 -0.29 -11.00 0.37
N GLN A 215 0.15 -10.07 1.23
CA GLN A 215 -0.06 -10.12 2.67
C GLN A 215 -0.71 -8.83 3.16
N VAL A 216 -1.65 -8.94 4.09
CA VAL A 216 -2.29 -7.78 4.75
C VAL A 216 -1.76 -7.60 6.17
N SER A 217 -1.38 -6.37 6.52
CA SER A 217 -0.99 -5.98 7.88
C SER A 217 -1.74 -4.72 8.30
N SER A 218 -2.41 -4.73 9.44
CA SER A 218 -3.08 -3.53 9.96
C SER A 218 -2.19 -2.79 10.96
N VAL A 219 -2.09 -1.46 10.84
CA VAL A 219 -1.37 -0.62 11.83
C VAL A 219 -2.21 -0.43 13.11
N VAL A 220 -3.51 -0.69 13.04
CA VAL A 220 -4.47 -0.47 14.13
C VAL A 220 -4.16 -1.34 15.36
N GLU A 221 -3.63 -2.56 15.18
CA GLU A 221 -3.27 -3.44 16.31
C GLU A 221 -2.11 -2.90 17.17
N HIS A 222 -1.34 -1.91 16.69
CA HIS A 222 -0.32 -1.25 17.51
C HIS A 222 -0.85 -0.12 18.41
N TYR A 223 -2.12 0.29 18.26
CA TYR A 223 -2.71 1.34 19.09
C TYR A 223 -3.27 0.85 20.42
N THR A 224 -3.55 -0.44 20.57
CA THR A 224 -4.04 -1.01 21.84
C THR A 224 -2.91 -1.49 22.77
N GLY A 225 -1.67 -1.57 22.29
CA GLY A 225 -0.51 -2.06 23.07
C GLY A 225 0.41 -1.01 23.67
N VAL A 226 0.23 0.29 23.34
CA VAL A 226 1.13 1.38 23.80
C VAL A 226 0.39 2.44 24.64
N ILE A 227 -0.90 2.23 24.95
CA ILE A 227 -1.63 3.01 25.95
C ILE A 227 -2.37 2.06 26.89
N LEU A 228 -1.62 1.35 27.73
CA LEU A 228 -1.96 1.01 29.13
C LEU A 228 -0.66 0.84 29.92
#